data_AF-A0A5C5XI72-F1
#
_entry.id   AF-A0A5C5XI72-F1
#
_cell.length_a   1.000
_cell.length_b   1.000
_cell.length_c   1.000
_cell.angle_alpha   90.00
_cell.angle_beta   90.00
_cell.angle_gamma   90.00
#
_symmetry.space_group_name_H-M   'P 1'
#
loop_
_entity.id
_entity.type
_entity.pdbx_description
1 polymer ?
#
loop_
_entity_poly.entity_id
_entity_poly.type
_entity_poly.pdbx_seq_one_letter_code
_entity_poly.pdbx_strand_id
1 'polypeptide(L)'
;MTNPLRIGDTGKTVGSLKPAGKVEVNQKIIEARSEGNWIDPDTEVVIVGGESQCPIVRAFDDSEFEITNQGELLAESKVSEITPLEYSSSWVEKVNYTLCGVIFGVLIIVYALISGEPLTLSTLFLPVAGGISGRTLQKFVAMAAEVAAPRENHQTQAEWIAATCVAFTMLGVLIAVSSDLGFPLSALCLFAGTLTGGLVSWFFLLVGNV
;
A
#
# COMPACT_ATOMS: atom_id res chain seq x y z
N MET A 1 -37.47 -10.66 13.92
CA MET A 1 -36.91 -11.70 13.03
C MET A 1 -36.83 -11.07 11.66
N THR A 2 -35.64 -10.74 11.17
CA THR A 2 -35.45 -10.17 9.83
C THR A 2 -35.63 -11.29 8.81
N ASN A 3 -36.76 -11.28 8.09
CA ASN A 3 -36.94 -12.22 7.00
C ASN A 3 -35.90 -11.90 5.91
N PRO A 4 -35.12 -12.88 5.46
CA PRO A 4 -34.20 -12.68 4.36
C PRO A 4 -34.99 -12.37 3.08
N LEU A 5 -34.50 -11.39 2.32
CA LEU A 5 -35.12 -10.96 1.05
C LEU A 5 -35.06 -12.09 0.03
N ARG A 6 -36.18 -12.32 -0.65
CA ARG A 6 -36.30 -13.35 -1.68
C ARG A 6 -36.65 -12.75 -3.02
N ILE A 7 -36.26 -13.45 -4.09
CA ILE A 7 -36.73 -13.15 -5.43
C ILE A 7 -38.26 -13.36 -5.46
N GLY A 8 -38.98 -12.35 -5.93
CA GLY A 8 -40.44 -12.28 -5.90
C GLY A 8 -41.04 -11.52 -4.72
N ASP A 9 -40.25 -11.08 -3.73
CA ASP A 9 -40.76 -10.19 -2.68
C ASP A 9 -41.18 -8.85 -3.31
N THR A 10 -42.32 -8.32 -2.87
CA THR A 10 -42.86 -7.03 -3.31
C THR A 10 -42.55 -5.92 -2.31
N GLY A 11 -42.46 -4.70 -2.81
CA GLY A 11 -42.23 -3.52 -2.00
C GLY A 11 -42.65 -2.24 -2.72
N LYS A 12 -42.30 -1.11 -2.13
CA LYS A 12 -42.65 0.22 -2.65
C LYS A 12 -41.41 1.11 -2.73
N THR A 13 -41.29 1.91 -3.79
CA THR A 13 -40.19 2.89 -3.89
C THR A 13 -40.40 4.04 -2.91
N VAL A 14 -39.37 4.39 -2.13
CA VAL A 14 -39.37 5.57 -1.24
C VAL A 14 -38.96 6.83 -2.00
N GLY A 15 -38.16 6.66 -3.07
CA GLY A 15 -37.74 7.72 -3.98
C GLY A 15 -37.55 7.17 -5.39
N SER A 16 -37.37 8.04 -6.38
CA SER A 16 -37.13 7.61 -7.76
C SER A 16 -35.87 6.73 -7.86
N LEU A 17 -35.96 5.61 -8.58
CA LEU A 17 -34.82 4.76 -8.90
C LEU A 17 -34.23 5.18 -10.25
N LYS A 18 -32.98 5.69 -10.25
CA LYS A 18 -32.29 6.18 -11.47
C LYS A 18 -30.77 5.91 -11.48
N PRO A 19 -30.30 4.70 -11.81
CA PRO A 19 -30.96 3.40 -11.64
C PRO A 19 -30.93 2.94 -10.18
N ALA A 20 -30.15 3.58 -9.31
CA ALA A 20 -30.12 3.29 -7.87
C ALA A 20 -31.10 4.18 -7.09
N GLY A 21 -31.54 3.71 -5.94
CA GLY A 21 -32.53 4.37 -5.10
C GLY A 21 -32.88 3.55 -3.86
N LYS A 22 -33.94 3.95 -3.15
CA LYS A 22 -34.39 3.28 -1.93
C LYS A 22 -35.78 2.70 -2.11
N VAL A 23 -35.95 1.47 -1.64
CA VAL A 23 -37.22 0.76 -1.63
C VAL A 23 -37.53 0.27 -0.23
N GLU A 24 -38.80 0.24 0.12
CA GLU A 24 -39.32 -0.36 1.33
C GLU A 24 -39.86 -1.76 1.00
N VAL A 25 -39.21 -2.78 1.53
CA VAL A 25 -39.60 -4.19 1.39
C VAL A 25 -39.66 -4.79 2.79
N ASN A 26 -40.72 -5.52 3.12
CA ASN A 26 -40.90 -6.12 4.45
C ASN A 26 -40.72 -5.11 5.61
N GLN A 27 -41.24 -3.89 5.47
CA GLN A 27 -41.14 -2.77 6.43
C GLN A 27 -39.69 -2.27 6.70
N LYS A 28 -38.76 -2.57 5.78
CA LYS A 28 -37.37 -2.11 5.86
C LYS A 28 -37.00 -1.34 4.61
N ILE A 29 -36.42 -0.16 4.81
CA ILE A 29 -35.84 0.63 3.72
C ILE A 29 -34.47 0.07 3.39
N ILE A 30 -34.29 -0.36 2.14
CA ILE A 30 -33.06 -0.92 1.59
C ILE A 30 -32.66 -0.17 0.31
N GLU A 31 -31.38 -0.21 -0.03
CA GLU A 31 -30.93 0.26 -1.34
C GLU A 31 -31.26 -0.77 -2.40
N ALA A 32 -31.75 -0.32 -3.56
CA ALA A 32 -32.06 -1.20 -4.68
C ALA A 32 -31.68 -0.53 -5.99
N ARG A 33 -31.56 -1.35 -7.03
CA ARG A 33 -31.28 -0.91 -8.39
C ARG A 33 -32.42 -1.31 -9.30
N SER A 34 -32.90 -0.41 -10.15
CA SER A 34 -33.84 -0.78 -11.20
C SER A 34 -33.13 -1.61 -12.28
N GLU A 35 -33.86 -2.50 -12.94
CA GLU A 35 -33.37 -3.33 -14.05
C GLU A 35 -33.02 -2.53 -15.33
N GLY A 36 -32.97 -1.20 -15.24
CA GLY A 36 -32.59 -0.29 -16.33
C GLY A 36 -33.64 0.77 -16.63
N ASN A 37 -34.88 0.58 -16.19
CA ASN A 37 -35.95 1.58 -16.34
C ASN A 37 -35.96 2.56 -15.18
N TRP A 38 -36.34 3.81 -15.44
CA TRP A 38 -36.67 4.76 -14.38
C TRP A 38 -37.98 4.29 -13.75
N ILE A 39 -37.96 4.09 -12.43
CA ILE A 39 -39.16 3.84 -11.62
C ILE A 39 -39.41 5.07 -10.74
N ASP A 40 -40.64 5.58 -10.80
CA ASP A 40 -41.08 6.74 -10.03
C ASP A 40 -41.19 6.44 -8.53
N PRO A 41 -41.20 7.48 -7.66
CA PRO A 41 -41.44 7.27 -6.24
C PRO A 41 -42.86 6.70 -6.02
N ASP A 42 -43.09 6.07 -4.87
CA ASP A 42 -44.38 5.48 -4.51
C ASP A 42 -44.92 4.43 -5.48
N THR A 43 -44.05 3.80 -6.28
CA THR A 43 -44.41 2.74 -7.23
C THR A 43 -44.19 1.36 -6.61
N GLU A 44 -45.12 0.44 -6.84
CA GLU A 44 -44.97 -0.96 -6.43
C GLU A 44 -43.90 -1.66 -7.29
N VAL A 45 -43.02 -2.39 -6.64
CA VAL A 45 -41.89 -3.06 -7.29
C VAL A 45 -41.75 -4.50 -6.80
N VAL A 46 -41.19 -5.34 -7.65
CA VAL A 46 -40.84 -6.73 -7.34
C VAL A 46 -39.34 -6.94 -7.45
N ILE A 47 -38.78 -7.70 -6.52
CA ILE A 47 -37.38 -8.13 -6.58
C ILE A 47 -37.23 -9.21 -7.64
N VAL A 48 -36.43 -8.94 -8.67
CA VAL A 48 -36.17 -9.87 -9.78
C VAL A 48 -34.81 -10.56 -9.67
N GLY A 49 -33.93 -10.11 -8.77
CA GLY A 49 -32.61 -10.70 -8.54
C GLY A 49 -31.67 -9.80 -7.77
N GLY A 50 -30.36 -10.03 -7.90
CA GLY A 50 -29.31 -9.21 -7.30
C GLY A 50 -28.79 -9.74 -5.96
N GLU A 51 -28.22 -8.83 -5.16
CA GLU A 51 -27.63 -9.14 -3.87
C GLU A 51 -28.52 -8.63 -2.72
N SER A 52 -28.45 -9.25 -1.54
CA SER A 52 -29.27 -8.87 -0.38
C SER A 52 -29.13 -7.40 0.04
N GLN A 53 -27.99 -6.74 -0.25
CA GLN A 53 -27.76 -5.33 0.07
C GLN A 53 -28.16 -4.37 -1.06
N CYS A 54 -28.27 -4.87 -2.30
CA CYS A 54 -28.64 -4.08 -3.47
C CYS A 54 -29.46 -4.97 -4.44
N PRO A 55 -30.70 -5.33 -4.08
CA PRO A 55 -31.58 -6.08 -4.97
C PRO A 55 -31.86 -5.32 -6.26
N ILE A 56 -32.01 -6.09 -7.33
CA ILE A 56 -32.51 -5.60 -8.61
C ILE A 56 -34.03 -5.67 -8.57
N VAL A 57 -34.68 -4.54 -8.83
CA VAL A 57 -36.14 -4.38 -8.79
C VAL A 57 -36.69 -3.94 -10.13
N ARG A 58 -37.92 -4.36 -10.43
CA ARG A 58 -38.71 -3.93 -11.58
C ARG A 58 -40.05 -3.39 -11.07
N ALA A 59 -40.65 -2.44 -11.78
CA ALA A 59 -42.03 -2.04 -11.53
C ALA A 59 -42.97 -3.25 -11.65
N PHE A 60 -43.91 -3.38 -10.73
CA PHE A 60 -44.91 -4.44 -10.76
C PHE A 60 -45.94 -4.13 -11.87
N ASP A 61 -46.12 -5.05 -12.80
CA ASP A 61 -47.12 -4.99 -13.88
C ASP A 61 -47.90 -6.32 -13.84
N ASP A 62 -49.24 -6.25 -13.80
CA ASP A 62 -50.16 -7.39 -13.64
C ASP A 62 -50.14 -8.39 -14.83
N SER A 63 -49.36 -8.12 -15.87
CA SER A 63 -49.17 -9.05 -16.98
C SER A 63 -48.34 -10.27 -16.56
N GLU A 64 -48.78 -11.47 -16.94
CA GLU A 64 -48.17 -12.77 -16.58
C GLU A 64 -46.66 -12.82 -16.90
N PHE A 65 -45.82 -12.49 -15.91
CA PHE A 65 -44.37 -12.58 -16.02
C PHE A 65 -43.85 -13.72 -15.14
N GLU A 66 -43.17 -14.68 -15.79
CA GLU A 66 -42.41 -15.73 -15.10
C GLU A 66 -41.16 -15.10 -14.45
N ILE A 67 -41.20 -14.89 -13.13
CA ILE A 67 -40.01 -14.55 -12.36
C ILE A 67 -39.13 -15.81 -12.31
N THR A 68 -38.04 -15.80 -13.09
CA THR A 68 -37.05 -16.87 -13.02
C THR A 68 -36.50 -16.95 -11.59
N ASN A 69 -36.62 -18.12 -10.95
CA ASN A 69 -36.16 -18.41 -9.58
C ASN A 69 -37.00 -17.80 -8.43
N GLN A 70 -38.30 -17.61 -8.61
CA GLN A 70 -39.20 -17.17 -7.54
C GLN A 70 -39.02 -17.98 -6.24
N GLY A 71 -38.82 -17.29 -5.12
CA GLY A 71 -38.62 -17.88 -3.80
C GLY A 71 -37.17 -18.21 -3.43
N GLU A 72 -36.21 -18.06 -4.35
CA GLU A 72 -34.78 -18.18 -4.06
C GLU A 72 -34.31 -17.02 -3.16
N LEU A 73 -33.44 -17.33 -2.20
CA LEU A 73 -32.84 -16.33 -1.31
C LEU A 73 -31.84 -15.49 -2.12
N LEU A 74 -31.89 -14.17 -1.96
CA LEU A 74 -30.87 -13.31 -2.57
C LEU A 74 -29.48 -13.69 -2.04
N ALA A 75 -28.50 -13.74 -2.93
CA ALA A 75 -27.12 -14.00 -2.55
C ALA A 75 -26.69 -13.00 -1.48
N GLU A 76 -26.10 -13.51 -0.40
CA GLU A 76 -25.50 -12.66 0.62
C GLU A 76 -24.33 -11.94 -0.03
N SER A 77 -24.36 -10.59 -0.01
CA SER A 77 -23.29 -9.79 -0.58
C SER A 77 -22.01 -10.15 0.18
N LYS A 78 -21.06 -10.80 -0.49
CA LYS A 78 -19.70 -10.85 0.01
C LYS A 78 -19.23 -9.41 0.00
N VAL A 79 -19.14 -8.81 1.19
CA VAL A 79 -18.51 -7.51 1.41
C VAL A 79 -17.28 -7.48 0.52
N SER A 80 -17.34 -6.70 -0.56
CA SER A 80 -16.22 -6.55 -1.47
C SER A 80 -15.03 -6.21 -0.60
N GLU A 81 -14.02 -7.09 -0.61
CA GLU A 81 -12.75 -6.82 0.07
C GLU A 81 -12.37 -5.40 -0.28
N ILE A 82 -12.23 -4.57 0.76
CA ILE A 82 -11.80 -3.19 0.65
C ILE A 82 -10.53 -3.26 -0.20
N THR A 83 -10.58 -2.79 -1.45
CA THR A 83 -9.40 -2.75 -2.28
C THR A 83 -8.33 -2.07 -1.46
N PRO A 84 -7.20 -2.73 -1.14
CA PRO A 84 -6.21 -2.15 -0.24
C PRO A 84 -5.84 -0.79 -0.80
N LEU A 85 -6.11 0.25 -0.01
CA LEU A 85 -5.82 1.62 -0.40
C LEU A 85 -4.31 1.82 -0.53
N GLU A 86 -3.50 0.98 0.13
CA GLU A 86 -2.05 1.04 0.09
C GLU A 86 -1.48 0.31 -1.14
N TYR A 87 -0.57 1.00 -1.83
CA TYR A 87 0.22 0.44 -2.91
C TYR A 87 1.16 -0.65 -2.36
N SER A 88 1.41 -1.72 -3.12
CA SER A 88 2.28 -2.81 -2.67
C SER A 88 3.72 -2.33 -2.41
N SER A 89 4.39 -2.87 -1.39
CA SER A 89 5.78 -2.50 -1.06
C SER A 89 6.76 -2.72 -2.22
N SER A 90 7.65 -1.76 -2.43
CA SER A 90 8.73 -1.86 -3.41
C SER A 90 9.73 -2.98 -3.06
N TRP A 91 10.55 -3.39 -4.03
CA TRP A 91 11.62 -4.37 -3.76
C TRP A 91 12.67 -3.81 -2.78
N VAL A 92 12.92 -2.51 -2.86
CA VAL A 92 13.87 -1.74 -2.03
C VAL A 92 13.49 -1.83 -0.55
N GLU A 93 12.20 -1.68 -0.22
CA GLU A 93 11.70 -1.80 1.15
C GLU A 93 11.85 -3.20 1.75
N LYS A 94 11.89 -4.24 0.90
CA LYS A 94 12.06 -5.64 1.32
C LYS A 94 13.52 -5.99 1.60
N VAL A 95 14.46 -5.17 1.17
CA VAL A 95 15.89 -5.40 1.40
C VAL A 95 16.24 -5.12 2.86
N ASN A 96 16.90 -6.09 3.50
CA ASN A 96 17.46 -5.89 4.84
C ASN A 96 18.82 -5.19 4.75
N TYR A 97 18.79 -3.86 4.64
CA TYR A 97 20.00 -3.05 4.52
C TYR A 97 20.95 -3.16 5.71
N THR A 98 20.43 -3.39 6.92
CA THR A 98 21.27 -3.65 8.10
C THR A 98 22.11 -4.91 7.89
N LEU A 99 21.50 -6.01 7.43
CA LEU A 99 22.21 -7.25 7.15
C LEU A 99 23.23 -7.06 6.02
N CYS A 100 22.84 -6.39 4.93
CA CYS A 100 23.76 -6.07 3.83
C CYS A 100 24.98 -5.29 4.32
N GLY A 101 24.77 -4.25 5.12
CA GLY A 101 25.86 -3.43 5.68
C GLY A 101 26.82 -4.23 6.58
N VAL A 102 26.28 -5.12 7.42
CA VAL A 102 27.10 -6.03 8.25
C VAL A 102 27.91 -6.98 7.37
N ILE A 103 27.27 -7.63 6.38
CA ILE A 103 27.95 -8.55 5.45
C ILE A 103 29.08 -7.84 4.72
N PHE A 104 28.85 -6.64 4.18
CA PHE A 104 29.89 -5.86 3.51
C PHE A 104 31.05 -5.52 4.45
N GLY A 105 30.76 -5.12 5.70
CA GLY A 105 31.82 -4.88 6.68
C GLY A 105 32.66 -6.13 6.98
N VAL A 106 32.02 -7.31 7.09
CA VAL A 106 32.73 -8.58 7.29
C VAL A 106 33.59 -8.93 6.07
N LEU A 107 33.08 -8.73 4.86
CA LEU A 107 33.84 -8.97 3.63
C LEU A 107 35.11 -8.10 3.55
N ILE A 108 35.05 -6.85 4.02
CA ILE A 108 36.23 -5.98 4.08
C ILE A 108 37.24 -6.48 5.11
N ILE A 109 36.80 -6.98 6.27
CA ILE A 109 37.71 -7.62 7.25
C ILE A 109 38.41 -8.84 6.62
N VAL A 110 37.65 -9.69 5.94
CA VAL A 110 38.20 -10.88 5.25
C VAL A 110 39.22 -10.46 4.19
N TYR A 111 38.92 -9.43 3.41
CA TYR A 111 39.85 -8.88 2.42
C TYR A 111 41.14 -8.35 3.06
N ALA A 112 41.04 -7.62 4.16
CA ALA A 112 42.20 -7.12 4.91
C ALA A 112 43.08 -8.28 5.43
N LEU A 113 42.46 -9.34 5.96
CA LEU A 113 43.16 -10.55 6.39
C LEU A 113 43.92 -11.24 5.26
N ILE A 114 43.31 -11.39 4.08
CA ILE A 114 43.94 -12.01 2.91
C ILE A 114 45.10 -11.14 2.39
N SER A 115 44.98 -9.82 2.52
CA SER A 115 45.99 -8.86 2.07
C SER A 115 47.17 -8.71 3.03
N GLY A 116 47.12 -9.34 4.21
CA GLY A 116 48.16 -9.25 5.24
C GLY A 116 48.16 -7.94 6.04
N GLU A 117 47.09 -7.16 5.95
CA GLU A 117 46.91 -5.93 6.73
C GLU A 117 46.68 -6.26 8.21
N PRO A 118 47.31 -5.54 9.15
CA PRO A 118 47.09 -5.77 10.57
C PRO A 118 45.64 -5.47 10.95
N LEU A 119 45.00 -6.41 11.67
CA LEU A 119 43.68 -6.19 12.24
C LEU A 119 43.75 -5.14 13.34
N THR A 120 43.42 -3.90 13.00
CA THR A 120 43.24 -2.83 13.98
C THR A 120 41.86 -2.95 14.63
N LEU A 121 41.72 -2.44 15.86
CA LEU A 121 40.43 -2.36 16.55
C LEU A 121 39.36 -1.66 15.67
N SER A 122 39.76 -0.66 14.89
CA SER A 122 38.90 0.04 13.94
C SER A 122 38.36 -0.85 12.82
N THR A 123 39.18 -1.76 12.29
CA THR A 123 38.77 -2.71 11.26
C THR A 123 37.69 -3.66 11.80
N LEU A 124 37.77 -4.02 13.08
CA LEU A 124 36.78 -4.87 13.75
C LEU A 124 35.42 -4.18 13.94
N PHE A 125 35.39 -2.84 14.04
CA PHE A 125 34.15 -2.06 14.16
C PHE A 125 33.44 -1.81 12.83
N LEU A 126 34.07 -2.13 11.70
CA LEU A 126 33.52 -1.86 10.38
C LEU A 126 32.16 -2.55 10.09
N PRO A 127 31.91 -3.80 10.50
CA PRO A 127 30.59 -4.42 10.38
C PRO A 127 29.52 -3.73 11.23
N VAL A 128 29.90 -3.23 12.41
CA VAL A 128 28.99 -2.47 13.28
C VAL A 128 28.62 -1.13 12.62
N ALA A 129 29.61 -0.42 12.08
CA ALA A 129 29.38 0.82 11.32
C ALA A 129 28.51 0.58 10.08
N GLY A 130 28.78 -0.50 9.33
CA GLY A 130 27.96 -0.92 8.20
C GLY A 130 26.52 -1.24 8.60
N GLY A 131 26.32 -1.94 9.73
CA GLY A 131 24.98 -2.23 10.27
C GLY A 131 24.23 -0.97 10.68
N ILE A 132 24.89 -0.02 11.35
CA ILE A 132 24.31 1.27 11.74
C ILE A 132 23.92 2.08 10.51
N SER A 133 24.82 2.21 9.52
CA SER A 133 24.53 2.87 8.24
C SER A 133 23.35 2.20 7.51
N GLY A 134 23.35 0.88 7.41
CA GLY A 134 22.26 0.13 6.78
C GLY A 134 20.91 0.34 7.47
N ARG A 135 20.89 0.39 8.82
CA ARG A 135 19.67 0.72 9.58
C ARG A 135 19.20 2.15 9.33
N THR A 136 20.12 3.10 9.21
CA THR A 136 19.79 4.49 8.88
C THR A 136 19.20 4.60 7.47
N LEU A 137 19.80 3.93 6.47
CA LEU A 137 19.27 3.88 5.11
C LEU A 137 17.86 3.28 5.09
N GLN A 138 17.64 2.17 5.80
CA GLN A 138 16.33 1.53 5.88
C GLN A 138 15.26 2.47 6.44
N LYS A 139 15.60 3.29 7.45
CA LYS A 139 14.68 4.31 7.98
C LYS A 139 14.33 5.38 6.94
N PHE A 140 15.31 5.86 6.17
CA PHE A 140 15.05 6.85 5.12
C PHE A 140 14.18 6.30 4.00
N VAL A 141 14.40 5.04 3.60
CA VAL A 141 13.56 4.36 2.59
C VAL A 141 12.13 4.21 3.10
N ALA A 142 11.94 3.76 4.35
CA ALA A 142 10.62 3.61 4.95
C ALA A 142 9.86 4.95 5.06
N MET A 143 10.57 6.05 5.25
CA MET A 143 9.99 7.39 5.32
C MET A 143 9.26 7.81 4.03
N ALA A 144 9.62 7.25 2.87
CA ALA A 144 8.91 7.51 1.61
C ALA A 144 7.43 7.10 1.69
N ALA A 145 7.16 5.94 2.28
CA ALA A 145 5.81 5.41 2.44
C ALA A 145 5.02 6.23 3.48
N GLU A 146 5.68 6.73 4.52
CA GLU A 146 5.04 7.55 5.56
C GLU A 146 4.63 8.95 5.07
N VAL A 147 5.35 9.49 4.07
CA VAL A 147 5.09 10.84 3.54
C VAL A 147 4.11 10.82 2.37
N ALA A 148 4.02 9.73 1.62
CA ALA A 148 3.14 9.63 0.47
C ALA A 148 1.66 9.56 0.86
N ALA A 149 0.79 10.21 0.08
CA ALA A 149 -0.65 10.11 0.30
C ALA A 149 -1.17 8.68 0.00
N PRO A 150 -2.34 8.27 0.53
CA PRO A 150 -2.89 6.91 0.35
C PRO A 150 -3.18 6.46 -1.09
N ARG A 151 -2.89 7.28 -2.11
CA ARG A 151 -3.03 6.92 -3.53
C ARG A 151 -1.81 7.29 -4.37
N GLU A 152 -0.77 7.83 -3.76
CA GLU A 152 0.45 8.20 -4.46
C GLU A 152 1.41 7.01 -4.54
N ASN A 153 2.08 6.90 -5.68
CA ASN A 153 3.07 5.86 -5.89
C ASN A 153 4.37 6.19 -5.13
N HIS A 154 4.48 5.69 -3.91
CA HIS A 154 5.68 5.84 -3.08
C HIS A 154 6.87 4.99 -3.54
N GLN A 155 6.67 4.00 -4.41
CA GLN A 155 7.74 3.09 -4.84
C GLN A 155 8.85 3.85 -5.56
N THR A 156 8.48 4.74 -6.48
CA THR A 156 9.44 5.58 -7.21
C THR A 156 10.22 6.47 -6.26
N GLN A 157 9.56 7.04 -5.25
CA GLN A 157 10.23 7.87 -4.23
C GLN A 157 11.19 7.05 -3.37
N ALA A 158 10.78 5.86 -2.91
CA ALA A 158 11.62 4.94 -2.16
C ALA A 158 12.87 4.51 -2.95
N GLU A 159 12.72 4.21 -4.24
CA GLU A 159 13.82 3.88 -5.14
C GLU A 159 14.81 5.05 -5.30
N TRP A 160 14.31 6.28 -5.48
CA TRP A 160 15.15 7.48 -5.57
C TRP A 160 15.91 7.76 -4.28
N ILE A 161 15.25 7.64 -3.12
CA ILE A 161 15.91 7.80 -1.81
C ILE A 161 17.02 6.77 -1.65
N ALA A 162 16.74 5.50 -1.93
CA ALA A 162 17.72 4.43 -1.82
C ALA A 162 18.92 4.67 -2.74
N ALA A 163 18.67 5.01 -4.01
CA ALA A 163 19.73 5.29 -4.98
C ALA A 163 20.62 6.46 -4.54
N THR A 164 20.00 7.55 -4.05
CA THR A 164 20.73 8.72 -3.54
C THR A 164 21.54 8.37 -2.29
N CYS A 165 20.96 7.66 -1.34
CA CYS A 165 21.67 7.21 -0.13
C CYS A 165 22.87 6.33 -0.46
N VAL A 166 22.71 5.38 -1.39
CA VAL A 166 23.80 4.52 -1.86
C VAL A 166 24.88 5.35 -2.55
N ALA A 167 24.52 6.27 -3.43
CA ALA A 167 25.48 7.13 -4.14
C ALA A 167 26.33 7.96 -3.17
N PHE A 168 25.71 8.61 -2.18
CA PHE A 168 26.45 9.38 -1.18
C PHE A 168 27.27 8.48 -0.23
N THR A 169 26.78 7.28 0.08
CA THR A 169 27.56 6.30 0.87
C THR A 169 28.81 5.88 0.10
N MET A 170 28.70 5.59 -1.20
CA MET A 170 29.85 5.29 -2.06
C MET A 170 30.81 6.47 -2.16
N LEU A 171 30.30 7.69 -2.28
CA LEU A 171 31.13 8.90 -2.29
C LEU A 171 31.90 9.06 -0.97
N GLY A 172 31.25 8.81 0.17
CA GLY A 172 31.91 8.82 1.48
C GLY A 172 33.04 7.81 1.57
N VAL A 173 32.82 6.58 1.07
CA VAL A 173 33.86 5.55 0.99
C VAL A 173 35.01 5.97 0.06
N LEU A 174 34.71 6.54 -1.11
CA LEU A 174 35.74 7.02 -2.04
C LEU A 174 36.60 8.13 -1.43
N ILE A 175 35.98 9.09 -0.74
CA ILE A 175 36.71 10.17 -0.04
C ILE A 175 37.65 9.57 1.02
N ALA A 176 37.16 8.61 1.81
CA ALA A 176 37.97 7.95 2.82
C ALA A 176 39.19 7.23 2.23
N VAL A 177 38.99 6.47 1.14
CA VAL A 177 40.08 5.76 0.45
C VAL A 177 41.08 6.74 -0.16
N SER A 178 40.61 7.83 -0.78
CA SER A 178 41.48 8.81 -1.46
C SER A 178 42.34 9.64 -0.51
N SER A 179 41.93 9.77 0.75
CA SER A 179 42.57 10.67 1.70
C SER A 179 43.59 9.96 2.59
N ASP A 180 43.81 8.66 2.41
CA ASP A 180 44.64 7.79 3.27
C ASP A 180 44.23 7.88 4.76
N LEU A 181 42.98 8.27 5.00
CA LEU A 181 42.43 8.42 6.33
C LEU A 181 42.10 7.00 6.79
N GLY A 182 42.87 6.50 7.76
CA GLY A 182 42.77 5.11 8.21
C GLY A 182 41.35 4.66 8.57
N PHE A 183 41.20 3.36 8.81
CA PHE A 183 39.92 2.67 9.05
C PHE A 183 38.89 3.35 9.97
N PRO A 184 39.23 4.03 11.09
CA PRO A 184 38.19 4.65 11.92
C PRO A 184 37.50 5.82 11.19
N LEU A 185 38.21 6.55 10.35
CA LEU A 185 37.60 7.64 9.61
C LEU A 185 36.82 7.15 8.39
N SER A 186 37.21 6.02 7.78
CA SER A 186 36.41 5.42 6.71
C SER A 186 35.03 4.98 7.18
N ALA A 187 34.92 4.45 8.40
CA ALA A 187 33.63 4.15 9.02
C ALA A 187 32.78 5.41 9.24
N LEU A 188 33.41 6.51 9.66
CA LEU A 188 32.74 7.79 9.85
C LEU A 188 32.27 8.39 8.52
N CYS A 189 33.11 8.36 7.48
CA CYS A 189 32.77 8.83 6.14
C CYS A 189 31.65 7.98 5.51
N LEU A 190 31.62 6.67 5.75
CA LEU A 190 30.54 5.79 5.31
C LEU A 190 29.22 6.22 5.95
N PHE A 191 29.19 6.36 7.28
CA PHE A 191 27.98 6.80 7.99
C PHE A 191 27.55 8.21 7.59
N ALA A 192 28.50 9.15 7.51
CA ALA A 192 28.25 10.53 7.11
C ALA A 192 27.68 10.58 5.69
N GLY A 193 28.22 9.81 4.75
CA GLY A 193 27.70 9.70 3.39
C GLY A 193 26.25 9.21 3.38
N THR A 194 25.92 8.14 4.11
CA THR A 194 24.53 7.66 4.21
C THR A 194 23.60 8.71 4.81
N LEU A 195 24.03 9.40 5.87
CA LEU A 195 23.26 10.44 6.52
C LEU A 195 23.01 11.63 5.58
N THR A 196 24.05 12.10 4.88
CA THR A 196 23.94 13.20 3.92
C THR A 196 23.02 12.82 2.78
N GLY A 197 23.14 11.61 2.22
CA GLY A 197 22.24 11.13 1.17
C GLY A 197 20.79 11.12 1.61
N GLY A 198 20.52 10.61 2.82
CA GLY A 198 19.17 10.59 3.39
C GLY A 198 18.59 11.99 3.64
N LEU A 199 19.39 12.90 4.17
CA LEU A 199 18.99 14.31 4.39
C LEU A 199 18.72 15.03 3.07
N VAL A 200 19.55 14.82 2.05
CA VAL A 200 19.35 15.39 0.72
C VAL A 200 18.06 14.87 0.11
N SER A 201 17.83 13.55 0.14
CA SER A 201 16.58 12.99 -0.38
C SER A 201 15.36 13.48 0.39
N TRP A 202 15.44 13.58 1.72
CA TRP A 202 14.37 14.12 2.54
C TRP A 202 14.05 15.58 2.22
N PHE A 203 15.09 16.40 2.02
CA PHE A 203 14.91 17.78 1.57
C PHE A 203 14.22 17.87 0.21
N PHE A 204 14.60 17.01 -0.75
CA PHE A 204 13.95 16.95 -2.05
C PHE A 204 12.48 16.50 -1.96
N LEU A 205 12.14 15.58 -1.04
CA LEU A 205 10.74 15.22 -0.79
C LEU A 205 9.93 16.41 -0.26
N LEU A 206 10.50 17.19 0.66
CA LEU A 206 9.82 18.37 1.20
C LEU A 206 9.62 19.49 0.18
N VAL A 207 10.60 19.70 -0.71
CA VAL A 207 10.55 20.77 -1.71
C VAL A 207 9.76 20.36 -2.95
N GLY A 208 9.79 19.07 -3.32
CA GLY A 208 9.16 18.55 -4.54
C GLY A 208 7.68 18.22 -4.43
N ASN A 209 7.13 18.15 -3.21
CA ASN A 209 5.70 17.91 -2.95
C ASN A 209 4.88 19.21 -2.72
N VAL A 210 5.40 20.38 -3.12
CA VAL A 210 4.68 21.67 -3.19
C VAL A 210 4.41 22.04 -4.64
#